data_AF-A0A6V8QHV1-F1
#
_entry.id   AF-A0A6V8QHV1-F1
#
_cell.length_a   1.000
_cell.length_b   1.000
_cell.length_c   1.000
_cell.angle_alpha   90.00
_cell.angle_beta   90.00
_cell.angle_gamma   90.00
#
_symmetry.space_group_name_H-M   'P 1'
#
loop_
_entity.id
_entity.type
_entity.pdbx_description
1 polymer ?
#
loop_
_entity_poly.entity_id
_entity_poly.type
_entity_poly.pdbx_seq_one_letter_code
_entity_poly.pdbx_strand_id
1 'polypeptide(L)'
;MAGEDFTQARKMVLAACLKRYQQVFPRVTKEQVLLIIDPWARVRRKGPSRYTDQIRTSVALHNEEDSAYWRQQIDSIRPALPTTRLGTLDLSAPASVINALTNFVCTEARLGKAVARQLVEEVITLRNVCCPRTRQLQSGEMPLLTTHVRAHLSEEVATRFRRQAPVILTVWTPEELANCPHTVPDYLELLKKRIVRVCFEAHRQNGLLTLMELQWIFQMSSVRISELICSFEKDHNLVVPTPGTVLDAGRSITHKEVVVSLHLQGYTVKEIARITHHSPRAVDNYVGTFEAVLILYLFGMPPHLMTRLLRKGITLVKEHLELVKEFYRDQQEIRKYLVAKGVRI
;
A
#
# COMPACT_ATOMS: atom_id res chain seq x y z
N MET A 1 3.13 6.20 21.17
CA MET A 1 1.77 6.77 21.11
C MET A 1 0.81 5.63 20.78
N ALA A 2 0.38 4.89 21.79
CA ALA A 2 -0.60 3.82 21.66
C ALA A 2 -1.85 4.29 22.42
N GLY A 3 -2.95 4.54 21.72
CA GLY A 3 -4.25 4.87 22.34
C GLY A 3 -4.80 6.29 22.14
N GLU A 4 -4.09 7.19 21.43
CA GLU A 4 -4.64 8.52 21.11
C GLU A 4 -5.46 8.48 19.80
N ASP A 5 -6.60 9.18 19.79
CA ASP A 5 -7.45 9.34 18.60
C ASP A 5 -6.64 9.99 17.46
N PHE A 6 -6.88 9.57 16.21
CA PHE A 6 -6.21 10.11 15.03
C PHE A 6 -6.30 11.64 14.94
N THR A 7 -7.39 12.22 15.45
CA THR A 7 -7.56 13.67 15.56
C THR A 7 -6.48 14.33 16.42
N GLN A 8 -6.12 13.72 17.56
CA GLN A 8 -5.07 14.22 18.46
C GLN A 8 -3.69 14.11 17.80
N ALA A 9 -3.42 12.97 17.19
CA ALA A 9 -2.23 12.75 16.38
C ALA A 9 -2.04 13.83 15.30
N ARG A 10 -3.11 14.18 14.56
CA ARG A 10 -3.08 15.25 13.54
C ARG A 10 -2.70 16.60 14.15
N LYS A 11 -3.22 16.93 15.32
CA LYS A 11 -2.89 18.17 16.05
C LYS A 11 -1.42 18.18 16.48
N MET A 12 -0.89 17.05 16.95
CA MET A 12 0.51 16.92 17.35
C MET A 12 1.46 17.07 16.16
N VAL A 13 1.17 16.40 15.03
CA VAL A 13 1.95 16.53 13.80
C VAL A 13 1.96 17.99 13.35
N LEU A 14 0.80 18.64 13.28
CA LEU A 14 0.70 20.05 12.91
C LEU A 14 1.49 20.96 13.84
N ALA A 15 1.40 20.76 15.16
CA ALA A 15 2.15 21.56 16.13
C ALA A 15 3.67 21.36 15.99
N ALA A 16 4.13 20.12 15.80
CA ALA A 16 5.53 19.80 15.59
C ALA A 16 6.07 20.40 14.28
N CYS A 17 5.33 20.25 13.18
CA CYS A 17 5.66 20.84 11.89
C CYS A 17 5.72 22.36 11.98
N LEU A 18 4.73 23.00 12.60
CA LEU A 18 4.70 24.46 12.77
C LEU A 18 5.90 24.96 13.57
N LYS A 19 6.20 24.32 14.71
CA LYS A 19 7.37 24.67 15.54
C LYS A 19 8.68 24.56 14.76
N ARG A 20 8.85 23.48 13.98
CA ARG A 20 10.05 23.26 13.16
C ARG A 20 10.15 24.29 12.03
N TYR A 21 9.04 24.62 11.39
CA TYR A 21 9.00 25.56 10.28
C TYR A 21 9.25 26.99 10.75
N GLN A 22 8.74 27.37 11.92
CA GLN A 22 8.96 28.68 12.54
C GLN A 22 10.43 28.94 12.92
N GLN A 23 11.21 27.89 13.20
CA GLN A 23 12.64 28.02 13.46
C GLN A 23 13.41 28.54 12.23
N VAL A 24 12.91 28.25 11.03
CA VAL A 24 13.54 28.67 9.76
C VAL A 24 12.82 29.91 9.18
N PHE A 25 11.49 29.96 9.32
CA PHE A 25 10.64 31.02 8.79
C PHE A 25 9.76 31.62 9.91
N PRO A 26 10.25 32.64 10.63
CA PRO A 26 9.57 33.17 11.83
C PRO A 26 8.16 33.70 11.60
N ARG A 27 7.83 34.12 10.36
CA ARG A 27 6.52 34.69 9.98
C ARG A 27 5.57 33.67 9.34
N VAL A 28 5.90 32.38 9.35
CA VAL A 28 5.05 31.36 8.71
C VAL A 28 3.70 31.24 9.43
N THR A 29 2.62 31.20 8.65
CA THR A 29 1.29 30.94 9.18
C THR A 29 0.97 29.46 9.23
N LYS A 30 0.06 29.07 10.12
CA LYS A 30 -0.48 27.70 10.20
C LYS A 30 -1.01 27.21 8.85
N GLU A 31 -1.58 28.11 8.05
CA GLU A 31 -2.15 27.79 6.74
C GLU A 31 -1.10 27.40 5.69
N GLN A 32 0.10 27.99 5.78
CA GLN A 32 1.23 27.66 4.90
C GLN A 32 1.82 26.29 5.23
N VAL A 33 1.79 25.88 6.49
CA VAL A 33 2.22 24.53 6.89
C VAL A 33 1.18 23.48 6.48
N LEU A 34 -0.11 23.79 6.67
CA LEU A 34 -1.22 22.91 6.26
C LEU A 34 -1.21 22.62 4.75
N LEU A 35 -0.76 23.56 3.93
CA LEU A 35 -0.58 23.37 2.49
C LEU A 35 0.26 22.16 2.12
N ILE A 36 1.21 21.79 2.98
CA ILE A 36 2.18 20.73 2.72
C ILE A 36 1.73 19.43 3.37
N ILE A 37 1.24 19.51 4.62
CA ILE A 37 0.96 18.32 5.44
C ILE A 37 -0.49 17.80 5.33
N ASP A 38 -1.45 18.66 4.98
CA ASP A 38 -2.87 18.31 4.83
C ASP A 38 -3.54 19.26 3.83
N PRO A 39 -3.21 19.12 2.53
CA PRO A 39 -3.71 20.06 1.53
C PRO A 39 -5.21 19.84 1.25
N TRP A 40 -5.74 18.64 1.57
CA TRP A 40 -7.17 18.34 1.50
C TRP A 40 -8.02 19.29 2.35
N ALA A 41 -7.50 19.71 3.52
CA ALA A 41 -8.18 20.69 4.37
C ALA A 41 -8.47 22.04 3.70
N ARG A 42 -7.71 22.41 2.64
CA ARG A 42 -7.94 23.67 1.90
C ARG A 42 -9.09 23.56 0.90
N VAL A 43 -9.14 22.45 0.19
CA VAL A 43 -10.05 22.29 -0.95
C VAL A 43 -11.47 21.93 -0.47
N ARG A 44 -11.58 21.20 0.65
CA ARG A 44 -12.86 20.86 1.29
C ARG A 44 -13.69 22.08 1.72
N ARG A 45 -13.06 23.20 2.06
CA ARG A 45 -13.76 24.44 2.49
C ARG A 45 -14.26 25.31 1.33
N LYS A 46 -13.79 25.06 0.11
CA LYS A 46 -14.13 25.82 -1.11
C LYS A 46 -14.88 25.00 -2.16
N GLY A 47 -15.20 23.74 -1.87
CA GLY A 47 -15.98 22.87 -2.74
C GLY A 47 -17.49 23.03 -2.54
N PRO A 48 -18.34 22.54 -3.47
CA PRO A 48 -19.78 22.51 -3.27
C PRO A 48 -20.10 21.80 -1.94
N SER A 49 -21.07 22.31 -1.20
CA SER A 49 -21.54 21.77 0.10
C SER A 49 -21.94 20.28 0.04
N ARG A 50 -22.11 19.75 -1.18
CA ARG A 50 -22.22 18.34 -1.54
C ARG A 50 -21.33 18.06 -2.76
N TYR A 51 -20.03 17.84 -2.55
CA TYR A 51 -19.25 17.10 -3.53
C TYR A 51 -19.58 15.61 -3.34
N THR A 52 -20.40 15.06 -4.24
CA THR A 52 -20.54 13.62 -4.38
C THR A 52 -19.33 13.13 -5.15
N ASP A 53 -18.44 12.43 -4.46
CA ASP A 53 -17.41 11.64 -5.13
C ASP A 53 -18.07 10.73 -6.17
N GLN A 54 -17.70 10.89 -7.42
CA GLN A 54 -18.04 9.92 -8.46
C GLN A 54 -17.12 8.69 -8.35
N ILE A 55 -16.99 8.13 -7.14
CA ILE A 55 -16.28 6.88 -6.94
C ILE A 55 -17.05 5.80 -7.72
N ARG A 56 -16.41 5.23 -8.74
CA ARG A 56 -17.00 4.11 -9.47
C ARG A 56 -17.24 2.95 -8.52
N THR A 57 -18.47 2.45 -8.54
CA THR A 57 -18.85 1.27 -7.78
C THR A 57 -18.46 -0.02 -8.50
N SER A 58 -18.35 -0.02 -9.82
CA SER A 58 -17.97 -1.17 -10.65
C SER A 58 -16.63 -0.97 -11.36
N VAL A 59 -15.96 -2.08 -11.69
CA VAL A 59 -14.70 -2.09 -12.45
C VAL A 59 -14.93 -1.53 -13.87
N ALA A 60 -14.03 -0.66 -14.33
CA ALA A 60 -14.01 -0.18 -15.71
C ALA A 60 -13.77 -1.33 -16.70
N LEU A 61 -14.28 -1.19 -17.92
CA LEU A 61 -13.82 -2.03 -19.02
C LEU A 61 -12.33 -1.77 -19.28
N HIS A 62 -11.58 -2.82 -19.56
CA HIS A 62 -10.16 -2.68 -19.82
C HIS A 62 -9.91 -1.78 -21.04
N ASN A 63 -9.07 -0.77 -20.85
CA ASN A 63 -8.57 0.08 -21.92
C ASN A 63 -7.05 -0.12 -22.05
N GLU A 64 -6.61 -0.55 -23.22
CA GLU A 64 -5.21 -0.85 -23.50
C GLU A 64 -4.31 0.41 -23.45
N GLU A 65 -4.80 1.55 -23.94
CA GLU A 65 -4.06 2.82 -23.91
C GLU A 65 -3.84 3.32 -22.48
N ASP A 66 -4.88 3.25 -21.65
CA ASP A 66 -4.81 3.62 -20.23
C ASP A 66 -3.91 2.67 -19.45
N SER A 67 -4.01 1.37 -19.71
CA SER A 67 -3.12 0.36 -19.11
C SER A 67 -1.67 0.57 -19.51
N ALA A 68 -1.39 0.91 -20.77
CA ALA A 68 -0.05 1.21 -21.26
C ALA A 68 0.52 2.48 -20.61
N TYR A 69 -0.28 3.53 -20.50
CA TYR A 69 0.09 4.77 -19.80
C TYR A 69 0.51 4.47 -18.35
N TRP A 70 -0.34 3.79 -17.58
CA TRP A 70 -0.04 3.50 -16.17
C TRP A 70 1.14 2.57 -15.99
N ARG A 71 1.32 1.59 -16.88
CA ARG A 71 2.50 0.73 -16.88
C ARG A 71 3.78 1.55 -17.06
N GLN A 72 3.80 2.47 -18.01
CA GLN A 72 4.94 3.36 -18.22
C GLN A 72 5.21 4.24 -16.99
N GLN A 73 4.15 4.81 -16.38
CA GLN A 73 4.29 5.59 -15.15
C GLN A 73 4.90 4.75 -14.02
N ILE A 74 4.41 3.52 -13.80
CA ILE A 74 4.86 2.65 -12.71
C ILE A 74 6.28 2.11 -12.95
N ASP A 75 6.67 1.86 -14.20
CA ASP A 75 8.02 1.42 -14.55
C ASP A 75 9.06 2.55 -14.51
N SER A 76 8.60 3.80 -14.58
CA SER A 76 9.44 4.98 -14.33
C SER A 76 9.81 5.15 -12.85
N ILE A 77 9.02 4.55 -11.93
CA ILE A 77 9.27 4.60 -10.48
C ILE A 77 10.47 3.70 -10.14
N ARG A 78 11.66 4.30 -10.10
CA ARG A 78 12.94 3.63 -9.82
C ARG A 78 13.67 4.29 -8.64
N PRO A 79 13.13 4.16 -7.41
CA PRO A 79 13.76 4.75 -6.23
C PRO A 79 15.09 4.05 -5.93
N ALA A 80 16.09 4.84 -5.51
CA ALA A 80 17.30 4.28 -4.93
C ALA A 80 16.97 3.64 -3.57
N LEU A 81 17.44 2.40 -3.35
CA LEU A 81 17.27 1.72 -2.06
C LEU A 81 17.94 2.53 -0.94
N PRO A 82 17.39 2.52 0.29
CA PRO A 82 17.98 3.26 1.40
C PRO A 82 19.43 2.84 1.71
N THR A 83 19.77 1.57 1.48
CA THR A 83 21.14 1.07 1.60
C THR A 83 22.08 1.68 0.56
N THR A 84 21.64 1.78 -0.71
CA THR A 84 22.43 2.37 -1.80
C THR A 84 22.67 3.87 -1.59
N ARG A 85 21.70 4.58 -0.99
CA ARG A 85 21.83 6.01 -0.70
C ARG A 85 22.93 6.35 0.31
N LEU A 86 23.34 5.41 1.15
CA LEU A 86 24.43 5.62 2.10
C LEU A 86 25.80 5.65 1.40
N GLY A 87 25.94 5.09 0.19
CA GLY A 87 27.18 5.04 -0.60
C GLY A 87 28.25 4.12 0.00
N THR A 88 28.67 4.39 1.23
CA THR A 88 29.53 3.56 2.08
C THR A 88 28.75 3.19 3.34
N LEU A 89 29.07 2.04 3.98
CA LEU A 89 28.46 1.66 5.26
C LEU A 89 28.78 2.76 6.28
N ASP A 90 27.78 3.59 6.60
CA ASP A 90 27.92 4.65 7.60
C ASP A 90 27.99 4.01 8.98
N LEU A 91 29.21 3.66 9.41
CA LEU A 91 29.53 3.21 10.76
C LEU A 91 29.78 4.39 11.71
N SER A 92 29.53 5.63 11.27
CA SER A 92 29.90 6.80 12.06
C SER A 92 28.96 6.96 13.26
N ALA A 93 29.55 6.74 14.43
CA ALA A 93 29.02 7.12 15.72
C ALA A 93 30.18 7.67 16.57
N PRO A 94 29.91 8.53 17.58
CA PRO A 94 30.95 8.99 18.48
C PRO A 94 31.70 7.81 19.12
N ALA A 95 33.03 7.87 19.15
CA ALA A 95 33.86 6.78 19.69
C ALA A 95 33.48 6.39 21.13
N SER A 96 33.04 7.37 21.93
CA SER A 96 32.51 7.15 23.28
C SER A 96 31.27 6.24 23.28
N VAL A 97 30.35 6.44 22.34
CA VAL A 97 29.13 5.63 22.19
C VAL A 97 29.47 4.21 21.72
N ILE A 98 30.36 4.07 20.75
CA ILE A 98 30.81 2.75 20.26
C ILE A 98 31.44 1.96 21.40
N ASN A 99 32.34 2.58 22.17
CA ASN A 99 33.02 1.94 23.29
C ASN A 99 32.03 1.55 24.40
N ALA A 100 31.09 2.44 24.74
CA ALA A 100 30.08 2.17 25.76
C ALA A 100 29.16 1.00 25.35
N LEU A 101 28.66 1.00 24.12
CA LEU A 101 27.81 -0.08 23.60
C LEU A 101 28.58 -1.40 23.49
N THR A 102 29.84 -1.36 23.04
CA THR A 102 30.67 -2.57 22.94
C THR A 102 30.87 -3.19 24.32
N ASN A 103 31.19 -2.37 25.34
CA ASN A 103 31.35 -2.86 26.71
C ASN A 103 30.02 -3.42 27.26
N PHE A 104 28.89 -2.77 26.98
CA PHE A 104 27.56 -3.27 27.35
C PHE A 104 27.29 -4.66 26.76
N VAL A 105 27.51 -4.83 25.45
CA VAL A 105 27.31 -6.13 24.77
C VAL A 105 28.28 -7.19 25.29
N CYS A 106 29.54 -6.83 25.59
CA CYS A 106 30.50 -7.76 26.21
C CYS A 106 29.98 -8.30 27.55
N THR A 107 29.43 -7.42 28.40
CA THR A 107 28.95 -7.80 29.73
C THR A 107 27.67 -8.61 29.66
N GLU A 108 26.68 -8.15 28.91
CA GLU A 108 25.35 -8.77 28.85
C GLU A 108 25.34 -10.09 28.07
N ALA A 109 25.96 -10.10 26.89
CA ALA A 109 25.96 -11.28 26.02
C ALA A 109 27.14 -12.21 26.26
N ARG A 110 28.08 -11.85 27.14
CA ARG A 110 29.33 -12.59 27.43
C ARG A 110 30.15 -12.90 26.17
N LEU A 111 30.17 -11.95 25.23
CA LEU A 111 30.88 -12.06 23.96
C LEU A 111 32.27 -11.39 24.04
N GLY A 112 33.21 -11.89 23.23
CA GLY A 112 34.51 -11.26 23.07
C GLY A 112 34.42 -9.86 22.44
N LYS A 113 35.33 -8.96 22.82
CA LYS A 113 35.30 -7.54 22.41
C LYS A 113 35.23 -7.31 20.90
N ALA A 114 35.90 -8.16 20.11
CA ALA A 114 35.86 -8.07 18.65
C ALA A 114 34.46 -8.36 18.07
N VAL A 115 33.82 -9.43 18.54
CA VAL A 115 32.46 -9.81 18.12
C VAL A 115 31.44 -8.79 18.58
N ALA A 116 31.55 -8.33 19.83
CA ALA A 116 30.69 -7.28 20.37
C ALA A 116 30.80 -5.98 19.56
N ARG A 117 32.01 -5.60 19.13
CA ARG A 117 32.21 -4.41 18.30
C ARG A 117 31.54 -4.55 16.93
N GLN A 118 31.69 -5.70 16.28
CA GLN A 118 31.05 -5.95 14.98
C GLN A 118 29.52 -5.86 15.09
N LEU A 119 28.93 -6.43 16.14
CA LEU A 119 27.48 -6.33 16.39
C LEU A 119 27.04 -4.87 16.55
N VAL A 120 27.82 -4.05 17.27
CA VAL A 120 27.54 -2.61 17.43
C VAL A 120 27.61 -1.88 16.08
N GLU A 121 28.61 -2.18 15.26
CA GLU A 121 28.77 -1.62 13.91
C GLU A 121 27.59 -1.99 12.98
N GLU A 122 27.10 -3.24 13.06
CA GLU A 122 25.89 -3.69 12.34
C GLU A 122 24.63 -2.95 12.81
N VAL A 123 24.47 -2.75 14.13
CA VAL A 123 23.34 -1.99 14.69
C VAL A 123 23.38 -0.52 14.26
N ILE A 124 24.57 0.09 14.24
CA ILE A 124 24.74 1.47 13.75
C ILE A 124 24.35 1.57 12.27
N THR A 125 24.80 0.61 11.46
CA THR A 125 24.43 0.53 10.05
C THR A 125 22.91 0.45 9.90
N LEU A 126 22.27 -0.47 10.64
CA LEU A 126 20.81 -0.63 10.60
C LEU A 126 20.09 0.65 11.00
N ARG A 127 20.53 1.31 12.08
CA ARG A 127 19.97 2.60 12.52
C ARG A 127 20.11 3.68 11.45
N ASN A 128 21.23 3.73 10.74
CA ASN A 128 21.46 4.74 9.70
C ASN A 128 20.63 4.49 8.45
N VAL A 129 20.39 3.23 8.09
CA VAL A 129 19.45 2.85 7.01
C VAL A 129 18.01 3.22 7.39
N CYS A 130 17.60 2.93 8.63
CA CYS A 130 16.22 3.16 9.09
C CYS A 130 15.93 4.64 9.43
N CYS A 131 16.96 5.39 9.82
CA CYS A 131 16.84 6.78 10.27
C CYS A 131 17.94 7.64 9.62
N PRO A 132 17.87 7.90 8.31
CA PRO A 132 18.86 8.71 7.61
C PRO A 132 18.94 10.12 8.19
N ARG A 133 20.09 10.77 8.05
CA ARG A 133 20.27 12.16 8.53
C ARG A 133 19.42 13.08 7.66
N THR A 134 18.85 14.13 8.25
CA THR A 134 18.01 15.10 7.50
C THR A 134 18.72 15.71 6.29
N ARG A 135 20.04 15.89 6.36
CA ARG A 135 20.87 16.39 5.23
C ARG A 135 20.98 15.43 4.04
N GLN A 136 20.65 14.15 4.23
CA GLN A 136 20.66 13.12 3.18
C GLN A 136 19.29 12.97 2.50
N LEU A 137 18.26 13.65 3.03
CA LEU A 137 16.90 13.65 2.50
C LEU A 137 16.69 14.86 1.61
N GLN A 138 16.02 14.65 0.49
CA GLN A 138 15.53 15.73 -0.37
C GLN A 138 14.21 16.28 0.17
N SER A 139 13.85 17.49 -0.26
CA SER A 139 12.56 18.08 0.10
C SER A 139 11.43 17.20 -0.45
N GLY A 140 10.43 16.91 0.40
CA GLY A 140 9.32 16.01 0.06
C GLY A 140 9.59 14.53 0.32
N GLU A 141 10.80 14.14 0.72
CA GLU A 141 11.11 12.76 1.10
C GLU A 141 10.77 12.45 2.58
N MET A 142 10.28 11.25 2.82
CA MET A 142 9.92 10.74 4.15
C MET A 142 10.50 9.33 4.36
N PRO A 143 11.45 9.14 5.29
CA PRO A 143 11.90 7.81 5.68
C PRO A 143 10.85 7.12 6.56
N LEU A 144 10.59 5.84 6.29
CA LEU A 144 9.63 5.04 7.04
C LEU A 144 10.11 3.58 7.17
N LEU A 145 9.70 2.92 8.25
CA LEU A 145 9.81 1.46 8.41
C LEU A 145 8.44 0.86 8.12
N THR A 146 8.38 -0.03 7.13
CA THR A 146 7.12 -0.59 6.62
C THR A 146 7.16 -2.11 6.58
N THR A 147 6.01 -2.76 6.37
CA THR A 147 5.95 -4.22 6.29
C THR A 147 6.70 -4.72 5.05
N HIS A 148 7.60 -5.70 5.19
CA HIS A 148 8.33 -6.24 4.05
C HIS A 148 7.42 -7.09 3.14
N VAL A 149 7.67 -7.09 1.83
CA VAL A 149 6.95 -7.93 0.83
C VAL A 149 7.01 -9.45 1.05
N ARG A 150 7.80 -9.92 2.03
CA ARG A 150 7.96 -11.33 2.39
C ARG A 150 7.53 -11.60 3.83
N ALA A 151 6.87 -10.63 4.47
CA ALA A 151 6.37 -10.75 5.84
C ALA A 151 5.02 -11.47 5.88
N HIS A 152 4.94 -12.67 5.27
CA HIS A 152 3.73 -13.47 5.24
C HIS A 152 3.22 -13.77 6.67
N LEU A 153 1.90 -13.92 6.78
CA LEU A 153 1.26 -14.32 8.02
C LEU A 153 1.78 -15.71 8.43
N SER A 154 2.33 -15.79 9.64
CA SER A 154 2.67 -17.05 10.30
C SER A 154 1.98 -17.07 11.66
N GLU A 155 1.39 -18.21 12.02
CA GLU A 155 0.81 -18.41 13.35
C GLU A 155 1.87 -18.35 14.46
N GLU A 156 3.13 -18.64 14.11
CA GLU A 156 4.26 -18.69 15.04
C GLU A 156 4.85 -17.30 15.32
N VAL A 157 4.71 -16.36 14.37
CA VAL A 157 5.36 -15.04 14.45
C VAL A 157 4.33 -13.97 14.76
N ALA A 158 4.36 -13.49 16.01
CA ALA A 158 3.54 -12.35 16.43
C ALA A 158 3.77 -11.13 15.52
N THR A 159 2.72 -10.37 15.25
CA THR A 159 2.75 -9.22 14.32
C THR A 159 3.89 -8.22 14.60
N ARG A 160 4.26 -8.02 15.87
CA ARG A 160 5.37 -7.14 16.29
C ARG A 160 6.75 -7.58 15.79
N PHE A 161 6.92 -8.85 15.43
CA PHE A 161 8.15 -9.44 14.92
C PHE A 161 8.12 -9.65 13.42
N ARG A 162 7.11 -9.12 12.72
CA ARG A 162 7.08 -9.17 11.26
C ARG A 162 8.26 -8.42 10.69
N ARG A 163 8.88 -9.04 9.68
CA ARG A 163 9.97 -8.43 8.92
C ARG A 163 9.55 -7.07 8.39
N GLN A 164 10.35 -6.05 8.69
CA GLN A 164 10.17 -4.69 8.20
C GLN A 164 11.15 -4.40 7.05
N ALA A 165 10.84 -3.39 6.25
CA ALA A 165 11.67 -2.83 5.21
C ALA A 165 11.79 -1.31 5.45
N PRO A 166 13.01 -0.77 5.58
CA PRO A 166 13.22 0.66 5.50
C PRO A 166 12.95 1.13 4.08
N VAL A 167 12.18 2.21 3.95
CA VAL A 167 11.86 2.85 2.69
C VAL A 167 12.02 4.36 2.83
N ILE A 168 12.43 5.02 1.75
CA ILE A 168 12.42 6.48 1.64
C ILE A 168 11.42 6.83 0.55
N LEU A 169 10.33 7.47 0.94
CA LEU A 169 9.20 7.78 0.06
C LEU A 169 9.28 9.22 -0.39
N THR A 170 9.12 9.47 -1.68
CA THR A 170 8.93 10.81 -2.23
C THR A 170 7.46 11.19 -2.04
N VAL A 171 7.05 11.64 -0.86
CA VAL A 171 5.64 12.01 -0.58
C VAL A 171 5.20 13.15 -1.48
N TRP A 172 6.11 14.10 -1.75
CA TRP A 172 5.90 15.18 -2.68
C TRP A 172 7.04 15.25 -3.68
N THR A 173 6.70 15.32 -4.96
CA THR A 173 7.67 15.78 -5.97
C THR A 173 7.72 17.31 -6.00
N PRO A 174 8.83 17.91 -6.47
CA PRO A 174 8.93 19.36 -6.65
C PRO A 174 7.83 19.92 -7.55
N GLU A 175 7.48 19.20 -8.61
CA GLU A 175 6.42 19.57 -9.56
C GLU A 175 5.04 19.59 -8.90
N GLU A 176 4.71 18.57 -8.10
CA GLU A 176 3.46 18.49 -7.35
C GLU A 176 3.33 19.62 -6.33
N LEU A 177 4.43 20.01 -5.67
CA LEU A 177 4.44 21.12 -4.72
C LEU A 177 4.25 22.47 -5.42
N ALA A 178 4.83 22.65 -6.61
CA ALA A 178 4.69 23.87 -7.38
C ALA A 178 3.28 24.02 -7.98
N ASN A 179 2.69 22.93 -8.45
CA ASN A 179 1.44 22.92 -9.22
C ASN A 179 0.27 22.33 -8.43
N CYS A 180 0.02 22.81 -7.21
CA CYS A 180 -1.09 22.31 -6.40
C CYS A 180 -2.45 22.80 -6.95
N PRO A 181 -3.39 21.90 -7.32
CA PRO A 181 -4.69 22.28 -7.84
C PRO A 181 -5.53 23.07 -6.82
N HIS A 182 -6.45 23.89 -7.34
CA HIS A 182 -7.36 24.70 -6.53
C HIS A 182 -8.79 24.15 -6.46
N THR A 183 -9.15 23.22 -7.34
CA THR A 183 -10.47 22.58 -7.41
C THR A 183 -10.48 21.25 -6.66
N VAL A 184 -11.64 20.84 -6.13
CA VAL A 184 -11.81 19.53 -5.45
C VAL A 184 -11.48 18.35 -6.37
N PRO A 185 -12.02 18.29 -7.61
CA PRO A 185 -11.81 17.13 -8.47
C PRO A 185 -10.34 16.95 -8.86
N ASP A 186 -9.69 18.01 -9.33
CA ASP A 186 -8.30 17.95 -9.78
C ASP A 186 -7.36 17.59 -8.62
N TYR A 187 -7.65 18.10 -7.42
CA TYR A 187 -6.90 17.76 -6.22
C TYR A 187 -7.07 16.29 -5.83
N LEU A 188 -8.28 15.75 -5.87
CA LEU A 188 -8.53 14.33 -5.58
C LEU A 188 -7.82 13.43 -6.56
N GLU A 189 -7.85 13.77 -7.85
CA GLU A 189 -7.12 13.02 -8.86
C GLU A 189 -5.61 13.07 -8.61
N LEU A 190 -5.05 14.24 -8.33
CA LEU A 190 -3.64 14.35 -7.95
C LEU A 190 -3.30 13.50 -6.72
N LEU A 191 -4.16 13.53 -5.70
CA LEU A 191 -3.99 12.77 -4.46
C LEU A 191 -4.04 11.25 -4.72
N LYS A 192 -4.99 10.76 -5.52
CA LYS A 192 -5.07 9.34 -5.91
C LYS A 192 -3.77 8.91 -6.59
N LYS A 193 -3.35 9.65 -7.61
CA LYS A 193 -2.09 9.38 -8.36
C LYS A 193 -0.88 9.34 -7.43
N ARG A 194 -0.82 10.27 -6.48
CA ARG A 194 0.26 10.32 -5.49
C ARG A 194 0.25 9.15 -4.53
N ILE A 195 -0.91 8.80 -3.95
CA ILE A 195 -1.04 7.64 -3.04
C ILE A 195 -0.55 6.38 -3.76
N VAL A 196 -1.01 6.17 -5.00
CA VAL A 196 -0.63 5.03 -5.84
C VAL A 196 0.88 5.04 -6.10
N ARG A 197 1.44 6.18 -6.56
CA ARG A 197 2.88 6.34 -6.80
C ARG A 197 3.71 5.99 -5.57
N VAL A 198 3.32 6.49 -4.39
CA VAL A 198 4.01 6.23 -3.12
C VAL A 198 3.93 4.75 -2.72
N CYS A 199 2.79 4.08 -2.92
CA CYS A 199 2.68 2.63 -2.70
C CYS A 199 3.61 1.83 -3.63
N PHE A 200 3.66 2.16 -4.92
CA PHE A 200 4.60 1.53 -5.85
C PHE A 200 6.06 1.84 -5.52
N GLU A 201 6.37 3.07 -5.10
CA GLU A 201 7.71 3.47 -4.65
C GLU A 201 8.17 2.66 -3.43
N ALA A 202 7.27 2.45 -2.45
CA ALA A 202 7.53 1.57 -1.32
C ALA A 202 7.77 0.12 -1.77
N HIS A 203 6.92 -0.38 -2.67
CA HIS A 203 7.00 -1.75 -3.18
C HIS A 203 8.32 -2.02 -3.91
N ARG A 204 8.82 -1.07 -4.72
CA ARG A 204 10.13 -1.15 -5.38
C ARG A 204 11.29 -1.20 -4.37
N GLN A 205 11.08 -0.74 -3.14
CA GLN A 205 12.02 -0.82 -2.02
C GLN A 205 11.76 -2.03 -1.10
N ASN A 206 10.96 -3.00 -1.52
CA ASN A 206 10.53 -4.18 -0.74
C ASN A 206 9.62 -3.87 0.46
N GLY A 207 9.07 -2.66 0.54
CA GLY A 207 8.13 -2.24 1.58
C GLY A 207 6.68 -2.24 1.10
N LEU A 208 5.75 -2.42 2.03
CA LEU A 208 4.32 -2.39 1.80
C LEU A 208 3.67 -1.47 2.81
N LEU A 209 2.95 -0.45 2.31
CA LEU A 209 2.29 0.55 3.14
C LEU A 209 0.90 0.05 3.57
N THR A 210 0.70 -0.05 4.88
CA THR A 210 -0.60 -0.25 5.51
C THR A 210 -1.46 1.02 5.36
N LEU A 211 -2.79 0.85 5.42
CA LEU A 211 -3.70 1.98 5.42
C LEU A 211 -3.47 2.94 6.61
N MET A 212 -2.94 2.43 7.73
CA MET A 212 -2.55 3.26 8.87
C MET A 212 -1.34 4.12 8.55
N GLU A 213 -0.28 3.56 7.95
CA GLU A 213 0.89 4.33 7.53
C GLU A 213 0.52 5.40 6.51
N LEU A 214 -0.35 5.07 5.53
CA LEU A 214 -0.87 6.05 4.59
C LEU A 214 -1.69 7.14 5.31
N GLN A 215 -2.47 6.79 6.33
CA GLN A 215 -3.19 7.74 7.18
C GLN A 215 -2.24 8.72 7.87
N TRP A 216 -1.08 8.26 8.31
CA TRP A 216 -0.03 9.13 8.88
C TRP A 216 0.66 9.99 7.81
N ILE A 217 0.95 9.43 6.63
CA ILE A 217 1.63 10.17 5.55
C ILE A 217 0.74 11.28 5.01
N PHE A 218 -0.52 10.98 4.71
CA PHE A 218 -1.45 11.89 4.03
C PHE A 218 -2.36 12.65 4.98
N GLN A 219 -2.29 12.40 6.29
CA GLN A 219 -3.13 13.04 7.32
C GLN A 219 -4.64 12.89 7.03
N MET A 220 -5.03 11.76 6.44
CA MET A 220 -6.42 11.42 6.05
C MET A 220 -6.86 10.11 6.70
N SER A 221 -8.16 9.90 6.90
CA SER A 221 -8.63 8.65 7.51
C SER A 221 -8.30 7.44 6.63
N SER A 222 -7.93 6.33 7.26
CA SER A 222 -7.67 5.05 6.58
C SER A 222 -8.83 4.58 5.72
N VAL A 223 -10.08 4.84 6.13
CA VAL A 223 -11.29 4.57 5.33
C VAL A 223 -11.25 5.34 4.01
N ARG A 224 -10.99 6.65 4.08
CA ARG A 224 -10.95 7.50 2.88
C ARG A 224 -9.80 7.11 1.94
N ILE A 225 -8.66 6.76 2.50
CA ILE A 225 -7.52 6.28 1.71
C ILE A 225 -7.88 4.98 0.99
N SER A 226 -8.57 4.07 1.68
CA SER A 226 -9.07 2.82 1.08
C SER A 226 -10.04 3.09 -0.07
N GLU A 227 -10.97 4.05 0.09
CA GLU A 227 -11.91 4.46 -0.97
C GLU A 227 -11.17 5.01 -2.20
N LEU A 228 -10.16 5.87 -1.98
CA LEU A 228 -9.39 6.48 -3.07
C LEU A 228 -8.56 5.44 -3.83
N ILE A 229 -7.93 4.50 -3.12
CA ILE A 229 -7.21 3.39 -3.73
C ILE A 229 -8.17 2.52 -4.54
N CYS A 230 -9.30 2.11 -3.93
CA CYS A 230 -10.32 1.30 -4.59
C CYS A 230 -10.85 1.95 -5.87
N SER A 231 -11.19 3.25 -5.82
CA SER A 231 -11.61 4.00 -7.01
C SER A 231 -10.57 3.90 -8.10
N PHE A 232 -9.30 4.19 -7.77
CA PHE A 232 -8.22 4.19 -8.75
C PHE A 232 -7.97 2.79 -9.35
N GLU A 233 -8.03 1.73 -8.53
CA GLU A 233 -7.92 0.34 -9.00
C GLU A 233 -9.02 0.00 -10.00
N LYS A 234 -10.27 0.41 -9.71
CA LYS A 234 -11.43 0.19 -10.58
C LYS A 234 -11.38 1.02 -11.85
N ASP A 235 -10.91 2.26 -11.77
CA ASP A 235 -10.85 3.21 -12.88
C ASP A 235 -9.83 2.76 -13.94
N HIS A 236 -8.71 2.15 -13.51
CA HIS A 236 -7.56 1.84 -14.36
C HIS A 236 -7.24 0.33 -14.49
N ASN A 237 -8.13 -0.54 -14.00
CA ASN A 237 -7.93 -2.00 -13.97
C ASN A 237 -6.58 -2.42 -13.35
N LEU A 238 -6.10 -1.66 -12.38
CA LEU A 238 -4.80 -1.83 -11.74
C LEU A 238 -4.99 -2.34 -10.31
N VAL A 239 -3.97 -2.97 -9.73
CA VAL A 239 -3.97 -3.29 -8.30
C VAL A 239 -2.78 -2.63 -7.61
N VAL A 240 -3.05 -1.92 -6.53
CA VAL A 240 -2.05 -1.17 -5.78
C VAL A 240 -1.37 -2.10 -4.77
N PRO A 241 -0.02 -2.12 -4.69
CA PRO A 241 0.69 -2.98 -3.76
C PRO A 241 0.52 -2.48 -2.32
N THR A 242 -0.24 -3.24 -1.54
CA THR A 242 -0.43 -3.04 -0.11
C THR A 242 -0.22 -4.38 0.61
N PRO A 243 -0.07 -4.41 1.94
CA PRO A 243 -0.06 -5.68 2.68
C PRO A 243 -1.30 -6.53 2.37
N GLY A 244 -2.44 -5.89 2.09
CA GLY A 244 -3.68 -6.58 1.77
C GLY A 244 -3.66 -7.34 0.44
N THR A 245 -3.02 -6.76 -0.58
CA THR A 245 -2.98 -7.32 -1.94
C THR A 245 -1.78 -8.25 -2.14
N VAL A 246 -0.60 -7.89 -1.61
CA VAL A 246 0.64 -8.66 -1.85
C VAL A 246 0.81 -9.83 -0.88
N LEU A 247 0.39 -9.68 0.38
CA LEU A 247 0.52 -10.72 1.41
C LEU A 247 -0.80 -11.45 1.69
N ASP A 248 -1.86 -11.15 0.93
CA ASP A 248 -3.24 -11.57 1.21
C ASP A 248 -3.67 -11.26 2.67
N ALA A 249 -3.07 -10.24 3.29
CA ALA A 249 -3.30 -9.91 4.70
C ALA A 249 -4.57 -9.07 4.91
N GLY A 250 -5.29 -8.75 3.84
CA GLY A 250 -6.40 -7.80 3.82
C GLY A 250 -7.67 -8.42 3.26
N ARG A 251 -8.81 -7.88 3.70
CA ARG A 251 -10.15 -8.28 3.23
C ARG A 251 -10.60 -7.53 1.97
N SER A 252 -9.71 -6.82 1.28
CA SER A 252 -10.14 -6.05 0.11
C SER A 252 -10.73 -7.01 -0.92
N ILE A 253 -11.96 -6.73 -1.35
CA ILE A 253 -12.65 -7.44 -2.44
C ILE A 253 -12.20 -6.88 -3.79
N THR A 254 -11.69 -5.64 -3.80
CA THR A 254 -11.44 -4.83 -5.01
C THR A 254 -10.47 -5.48 -5.98
N HIS A 255 -9.34 -5.99 -5.50
CA HIS A 255 -8.36 -6.64 -6.38
C HIS A 255 -8.88 -7.97 -6.94
N LYS A 256 -9.73 -8.69 -6.19
CA LYS A 256 -10.39 -9.91 -6.67
C LYS A 256 -11.41 -9.58 -7.75
N GLU A 257 -12.19 -8.51 -7.55
CA GLU A 257 -13.16 -7.99 -8.51
C GLU A 257 -12.48 -7.59 -9.83
N VAL A 258 -11.35 -6.87 -9.77
CA VAL A 258 -10.56 -6.49 -10.95
C VAL A 258 -10.02 -7.73 -11.67
N VAL A 259 -9.44 -8.69 -10.95
CA VAL A 259 -8.91 -9.94 -11.53
C VAL A 259 -10.01 -10.77 -12.19
N VAL A 260 -11.14 -10.95 -11.52
CA VAL A 260 -12.29 -11.71 -12.05
C VAL A 260 -12.91 -10.98 -13.25
N SER A 261 -13.05 -9.66 -13.19
CA SER A 261 -13.56 -8.85 -14.31
C SER A 261 -12.71 -9.04 -15.57
N LEU A 262 -11.37 -8.97 -15.45
CA LEU A 262 -10.47 -9.21 -16.58
C LEU A 262 -10.55 -10.67 -17.09
N HIS A 263 -10.68 -11.65 -16.21
CA HIS A 263 -10.88 -13.05 -16.62
C HIS A 263 -12.17 -13.24 -17.42
N LEU A 264 -13.27 -12.63 -16.98
CA LEU A 264 -14.56 -12.67 -17.68
C LEU A 264 -14.53 -11.94 -19.02
N GLN A 265 -13.65 -10.94 -19.18
CA GLN A 265 -13.37 -10.28 -20.46
C GLN A 265 -12.52 -11.13 -21.41
N GLY A 266 -12.01 -12.29 -20.97
CA GLY A 266 -11.28 -13.24 -21.81
C GLY A 266 -9.75 -13.13 -21.76
N TYR A 267 -9.20 -12.29 -20.88
CA TYR A 267 -7.75 -12.19 -20.70
C TYR A 267 -7.17 -13.44 -20.05
N THR A 268 -5.97 -13.83 -20.48
CA THR A 268 -5.24 -14.97 -19.92
C THR A 268 -4.64 -14.63 -18.55
N VAL A 269 -4.36 -15.64 -17.73
CA VAL A 269 -3.69 -15.48 -16.42
C VAL A 269 -2.39 -14.66 -16.52
N LYS A 270 -1.63 -14.84 -17.61
CA LYS A 270 -0.38 -14.09 -17.85
C LYS A 270 -0.63 -12.62 -18.15
N GLU A 271 -1.66 -12.31 -18.94
CA GLU A 271 -2.04 -10.93 -19.26
C GLU A 271 -2.60 -10.23 -18.02
N ILE A 272 -3.51 -10.87 -17.29
CA ILE A 272 -4.07 -10.35 -16.04
C ILE A 272 -2.96 -10.06 -15.04
N ALA A 273 -1.99 -10.97 -14.87
CA ALA A 273 -0.85 -10.76 -13.99
C ALA A 273 -0.02 -9.52 -14.37
N ARG A 274 0.17 -9.28 -15.67
CA ARG A 274 0.86 -8.08 -16.18
C ARG A 274 0.06 -6.80 -16.00
N ILE A 275 -1.26 -6.84 -16.19
CA ILE A 275 -2.17 -5.69 -16.05
C ILE A 275 -2.27 -5.29 -14.57
N THR A 276 -2.47 -6.27 -13.70
CA THR A 276 -2.71 -6.06 -12.25
C THR A 276 -1.44 -6.03 -11.41
N HIS A 277 -0.26 -6.14 -12.01
CA HIS A 277 1.03 -6.25 -11.31
C HIS A 277 1.07 -7.36 -10.24
N HIS A 278 0.36 -8.46 -10.48
CA HIS A 278 0.33 -9.63 -9.60
C HIS A 278 1.22 -10.77 -10.11
N SER A 279 1.50 -11.74 -9.23
CA SER A 279 2.11 -12.99 -9.68
C SER A 279 1.08 -13.84 -10.43
N PRO A 280 1.46 -14.54 -11.52
CA PRO A 280 0.56 -15.46 -12.23
C PRO A 280 -0.07 -16.50 -11.31
N ARG A 281 0.67 -16.96 -10.29
CA ARG A 281 0.16 -17.91 -9.28
C ARG A 281 -0.97 -17.32 -8.43
N ALA A 282 -0.86 -16.04 -8.06
CA ALA A 282 -1.91 -15.37 -7.30
C ALA A 282 -3.18 -15.21 -8.14
N VAL A 283 -3.02 -14.78 -9.39
CA VAL A 283 -4.13 -14.65 -10.36
C VAL A 283 -4.82 -16.00 -10.57
N ASP A 284 -4.05 -17.06 -10.84
CA ASP A 284 -4.56 -18.42 -11.04
C ASP A 284 -5.37 -18.91 -9.82
N ASN A 285 -4.86 -18.68 -8.61
CA ASN A 285 -5.58 -19.01 -7.38
C ASN A 285 -6.92 -18.28 -7.26
N TYR A 286 -6.99 -16.99 -7.60
CA TYR A 286 -8.24 -16.22 -7.54
C TYR A 286 -9.23 -16.69 -8.59
N VAL A 287 -8.78 -16.86 -9.83
CA VAL A 287 -9.59 -17.35 -10.94
C VAL A 287 -10.13 -18.74 -10.64
N GLY A 288 -9.27 -19.68 -10.23
CA GLY A 288 -9.67 -21.04 -9.89
C GLY A 288 -10.63 -21.09 -8.69
N THR A 289 -10.43 -20.24 -7.67
CA THR A 289 -11.37 -20.15 -6.54
C THR A 289 -12.72 -19.62 -7.00
N PHE A 290 -12.75 -18.59 -7.85
CA PHE A 290 -13.97 -18.04 -8.41
C PHE A 290 -14.73 -19.07 -9.25
N GLU A 291 -14.07 -19.75 -10.18
CA GLU A 291 -14.69 -20.78 -11.03
C GLU A 291 -15.24 -21.95 -10.20
N ALA A 292 -14.52 -22.38 -9.17
CA ALA A 292 -15.00 -23.43 -8.27
C ALA A 292 -16.24 -22.99 -7.47
N VAL A 293 -16.24 -21.75 -6.95
CA VAL A 293 -17.41 -21.19 -6.25
C VAL A 293 -18.60 -21.03 -7.21
N LEU A 294 -18.36 -20.59 -8.44
CA LEU A 294 -19.37 -20.44 -9.49
C LEU A 294 -20.08 -21.78 -9.78
N ILE A 295 -19.31 -22.87 -9.95
CA ILE A 295 -19.84 -24.21 -10.17
C ILE A 295 -20.64 -24.70 -8.97
N LEU A 296 -20.09 -24.58 -7.75
CA LEU A 296 -20.78 -25.03 -6.54
C LEU A 296 -22.07 -24.23 -6.30
N TYR A 297 -22.08 -22.94 -6.62
CA TYR A 297 -23.25 -22.09 -6.55
C TYR A 297 -24.34 -22.52 -7.53
N LEU A 298 -23.95 -22.88 -8.76
CA LEU A 298 -24.88 -23.40 -9.77
C LEU A 298 -25.60 -24.68 -9.30
N PHE A 299 -24.89 -25.57 -8.59
CA PHE A 299 -25.47 -26.79 -8.01
C PHE A 299 -26.21 -26.57 -6.69
N GLY A 300 -26.40 -25.32 -6.24
CA GLY A 300 -27.14 -25.00 -5.03
C GLY A 300 -26.44 -25.43 -3.74
N MET A 301 -25.12 -25.61 -3.77
CA MET A 301 -24.37 -26.02 -2.58
C MET A 301 -24.36 -24.90 -1.52
N PRO A 302 -24.60 -25.21 -0.24
CA PRO A 302 -24.58 -24.19 0.81
C PRO A 302 -23.15 -23.73 1.13
N PRO A 303 -22.93 -22.46 1.51
CA PRO A 303 -21.58 -21.88 1.68
C PRO A 303 -20.67 -22.63 2.67
N HIS A 304 -21.23 -23.22 3.73
CA HIS A 304 -20.46 -23.98 4.73
C HIS A 304 -19.95 -25.33 4.21
N LEU A 305 -20.55 -25.90 3.16
CA LEU A 305 -20.01 -27.08 2.49
C LEU A 305 -18.94 -26.66 1.48
N MET A 306 -19.14 -25.54 0.79
CA MET A 306 -18.13 -24.97 -0.12
C MET A 306 -16.80 -24.73 0.60
N THR A 307 -16.81 -24.21 1.84
CA THR A 307 -15.57 -24.00 2.61
C THR A 307 -14.81 -25.29 2.86
N ARG A 308 -15.50 -26.38 3.21
CA ARG A 308 -14.89 -27.70 3.45
C ARG A 308 -14.31 -28.28 2.17
N LEU A 309 -15.06 -28.19 1.07
CA LEU A 309 -14.64 -28.72 -0.24
C LEU A 309 -13.44 -27.96 -0.80
N LEU A 310 -13.48 -26.62 -0.75
CA LEU A 310 -12.44 -25.76 -1.30
C LEU A 310 -11.25 -25.55 -0.34
N ARG A 311 -11.38 -25.98 0.92
CA ARG A 311 -10.44 -25.68 2.01
C ARG A 311 -10.15 -24.17 2.11
N LYS A 312 -11.20 -23.36 1.96
CA LYS A 312 -11.15 -21.90 2.03
C LYS A 312 -11.96 -21.39 3.22
N GLY A 313 -11.55 -20.27 3.78
CA GLY A 313 -12.31 -19.60 4.84
C GLY A 313 -13.69 -19.15 4.36
N ILE A 314 -14.67 -19.16 5.26
CA ILE A 314 -16.07 -18.79 4.95
C ILE A 314 -16.19 -17.38 4.38
N THR A 315 -15.37 -16.45 4.87
CA THR A 315 -15.36 -15.08 4.38
C THR A 315 -14.95 -15.03 2.92
N LEU A 316 -13.89 -15.74 2.52
CA LEU A 316 -13.42 -15.76 1.14
C LEU A 316 -14.49 -16.36 0.20
N VAL A 317 -15.14 -17.45 0.62
CA VAL A 317 -16.24 -18.05 -0.15
C VAL A 317 -17.38 -17.05 -0.34
N LYS A 318 -17.78 -16.34 0.73
CA LYS A 318 -18.83 -15.32 0.63
C LYS A 318 -18.45 -14.17 -0.30
N GLU A 319 -17.20 -13.70 -0.25
CA GLU A 319 -16.71 -12.65 -1.15
C GLU A 319 -16.82 -13.09 -2.62
N HIS A 320 -16.39 -14.31 -2.95
CA HIS A 320 -16.54 -14.82 -4.32
C HIS A 320 -18.01 -15.04 -4.71
N LEU A 321 -18.89 -15.43 -3.78
CA LEU A 321 -20.33 -15.55 -4.05
C LEU A 321 -20.96 -14.18 -4.36
N GLU A 322 -20.53 -13.10 -3.70
CA GLU A 322 -21.00 -11.76 -4.04
C GLU A 322 -20.54 -11.35 -5.45
N LEU A 323 -19.29 -11.66 -5.84
CA LEU A 323 -18.83 -11.45 -7.22
C LEU A 323 -19.69 -12.23 -8.23
N VAL A 324 -20.04 -13.49 -7.93
CA VAL A 324 -20.91 -14.28 -8.82
C VAL A 324 -22.26 -13.60 -9.02
N LYS A 325 -22.88 -13.09 -7.95
CA LYS A 325 -24.17 -12.39 -8.03
C LYS A 325 -24.08 -11.03 -8.72
N GLU A 326 -22.92 -10.38 -8.68
CA GLU A 326 -22.68 -9.12 -9.35
C GLU A 326 -22.53 -9.30 -10.87
N PHE A 327 -21.79 -10.34 -11.29
CA PHE A 327 -21.53 -10.60 -12.71
C PHE A 327 -22.65 -11.38 -13.42
N TYR A 328 -23.42 -12.21 -12.70
CA TYR A 328 -24.47 -13.04 -13.28
C TYR A 328 -25.83 -12.77 -12.61
N ARG A 329 -26.85 -12.56 -13.44
CA ARG A 329 -28.22 -12.26 -12.96
C ARG A 329 -28.97 -13.51 -12.55
N ASP A 330 -28.76 -14.60 -13.29
CA ASP A 330 -29.45 -15.87 -13.07
C ASP A 330 -28.53 -17.08 -13.28
N GLN A 331 -29.03 -18.26 -12.87
CA GLN A 331 -28.31 -19.52 -13.06
C GLN A 331 -28.21 -19.94 -14.53
N GLN A 332 -29.04 -19.40 -15.44
CA GLN A 332 -28.97 -19.74 -16.86
C GLN A 332 -27.76 -19.07 -17.53
N GLU A 333 -27.43 -17.83 -17.19
CA GLU A 333 -26.21 -17.16 -17.65
C GLU A 333 -24.96 -17.92 -17.21
N ILE A 334 -24.95 -18.42 -15.97
CA ILE A 334 -23.87 -19.26 -15.46
C ILE A 334 -23.75 -20.55 -16.27
N ARG A 335 -24.87 -21.24 -16.55
CA ARG A 335 -24.87 -22.45 -17.40
C ARG A 335 -24.34 -22.16 -18.79
N LYS A 336 -24.80 -21.08 -19.44
CA LYS A 336 -24.32 -20.68 -20.78
C LYS A 336 -22.82 -20.43 -20.79
N TYR A 337 -22.30 -19.71 -19.79
CA TYR A 337 -20.86 -19.46 -19.65
C TYR A 337 -20.07 -20.76 -19.47
N LEU A 338 -20.51 -21.65 -18.59
CA LEU A 338 -19.81 -22.92 -18.33
C LEU A 338 -19.87 -23.88 -19.53
N VAL A 339 -20.99 -23.92 -20.27
CA VAL A 339 -21.10 -24.68 -21.53
C VAL A 339 -20.16 -24.12 -22.60
N ALA A 340 -20.07 -22.79 -22.73
CA ALA A 340 -19.12 -22.15 -23.65
C ALA A 340 -17.64 -22.47 -23.30
N LYS A 341 -17.35 -22.72 -22.01
CA LYS A 341 -16.04 -23.19 -21.52
C LYS A 341 -15.82 -24.71 -21.68
N GLY A 342 -16.79 -25.45 -22.22
CA GLY A 342 -16.69 -26.89 -22.48
C GLY A 342 -17.09 -27.78 -21.31
N VAL A 343 -17.73 -27.23 -20.26
CA VAL A 343 -18.29 -28.04 -19.16
C VAL A 343 -19.61 -28.66 -19.64
N ARG A 344 -19.72 -30.00 -19.53
CA ARG A 344 -20.99 -30.70 -19.74
C ARG A 344 -21.82 -30.61 -18.46
N ILE A 345 -22.95 -29.92 -18.50
CA ILE A 345 -23.82 -29.62 -17.34
C ILE A 345 -25.18 -30.25 -17.55
#